data_AF-A0A354WHF2-F1
#
_entry.id   AF-A0A354WHF2-F1
#
_cell.length_a   1.000
_cell.length_b   1.000
_cell.length_c   1.000
_cell.angle_alpha   90.00
_cell.angle_beta   90.00
_cell.angle_gamma   90.00
#
_symmetry.space_group_name_H-M   'P 1'
#
loop_
_entity.id
_entity.type
_entity.pdbx_description
1 polymer ?
#
loop_
_entity_poly.entity_id
_entity_poly.type
_entity_poly.pdbx_seq_one_letter_code
_entity_poly.pdbx_strand_id
1 'polypeptide(L)'
;MSQWGGGKPCGRCGKSVYSNEEIIAAGGSWHKRGCFTCKECNKSLDANTVAEKMSEDGGCGEIYCKSCYGKNYGPKGYGYGGGAGALTGK
;
A
#
# COMPACT_ATOMS: atom_id res chain seq x y z
N MET A 1 -2.26 -31.21 2.32
CA MET A 1 -1.26 -30.61 1.41
C MET A 1 -2.00 -29.55 0.61
N SER A 2 -1.92 -28.28 1.05
CA SER A 2 -2.79 -27.21 0.54
C SER A 2 -2.49 -26.90 -0.93
N GLN A 3 -3.57 -26.74 -1.67
CA GLN A 3 -3.71 -26.69 -3.12
C GLN A 3 -3.00 -25.47 -3.73
N TRP A 4 -1.75 -25.63 -4.16
CA TRP A 4 -1.06 -24.66 -5.04
C TRP A 4 -1.24 -25.07 -6.49
N GLY A 5 -2.34 -24.62 -7.12
CA GLY A 5 -2.56 -24.84 -8.53
C GLY A 5 -3.43 -23.77 -9.16
N GLY A 6 -2.83 -22.98 -10.07
CA GLY A 6 -3.55 -22.41 -11.21
C GLY A 6 -4.00 -20.95 -11.09
N GLY A 7 -3.08 -20.01 -11.33
CA GLY A 7 -3.40 -18.61 -11.62
C GLY A 7 -3.87 -17.81 -10.41
N LYS A 8 -3.24 -16.66 -10.17
CA LYS A 8 -3.61 -15.84 -9.03
C LYS A 8 -4.78 -14.92 -9.44
N PRO A 9 -5.97 -15.04 -8.84
CA PRO A 9 -7.05 -14.11 -9.11
C PRO A 9 -6.74 -12.76 -8.47
N CYS A 10 -7.04 -11.69 -9.19
CA CYS A 10 -6.85 -10.35 -8.68
C CYS A 10 -7.85 -10.06 -7.55
N GLY A 11 -7.37 -9.71 -6.36
CA GLY A 11 -8.22 -9.38 -5.21
C GLY A 11 -9.18 -8.20 -5.43
N ARG A 12 -8.90 -7.32 -6.41
CA ARG A 12 -9.82 -6.22 -6.81
C ARG A 12 -10.94 -6.61 -7.77
N CYS A 13 -10.59 -7.19 -8.91
CA CYS A 13 -11.50 -7.35 -10.04
C CYS A 13 -11.89 -8.81 -10.29
N GLY A 14 -11.31 -9.75 -9.55
CA GLY A 14 -11.55 -11.19 -9.69
C GLY A 14 -11.00 -11.81 -10.97
N LYS A 15 -10.34 -11.02 -11.84
CA LYS A 15 -9.77 -11.53 -13.10
C LYS A 15 -8.43 -12.19 -12.87
N SER A 16 -8.10 -13.17 -13.71
CA SER A 16 -6.81 -13.86 -13.69
C SER A 16 -5.68 -12.89 -14.00
N VAL A 17 -4.73 -12.77 -13.07
CA VAL A 17 -3.54 -11.95 -13.28
C VAL A 17 -2.51 -12.77 -14.03
N TYR A 18 -2.09 -12.27 -15.19
CA TYR A 18 -1.01 -12.88 -15.97
C TYR A 18 0.35 -12.39 -15.47
N SER A 19 1.40 -13.21 -15.60
CA SER A 19 2.77 -12.88 -15.15
C SER A 19 3.30 -11.54 -15.69
N ASN A 20 2.82 -11.09 -16.87
CA ASN A 20 3.18 -9.78 -17.42
C ASN A 20 2.68 -8.60 -16.56
N GLU A 21 1.51 -8.74 -15.95
CA GLU A 21 0.83 -7.72 -15.15
C GLU A 21 0.67 -8.13 -13.68
N GLU A 22 1.37 -9.18 -13.26
CA GLU A 22 1.35 -9.69 -11.89
C GLU A 22 2.15 -8.79 -10.96
N ILE A 23 1.48 -8.36 -9.89
CA ILE A 23 2.11 -7.83 -8.68
C ILE A 23 1.69 -8.71 -7.52
N ILE A 24 2.68 -9.28 -6.83
CA ILE A 24 2.49 -9.92 -5.54
C ILE A 24 2.62 -8.85 -4.47
N ALA A 25 1.58 -8.63 -3.67
CA ALA A 25 1.58 -7.66 -2.58
C ALA A 25 0.64 -8.12 -1.47
N ALA A 26 1.06 -7.91 -0.22
CA ALA A 26 0.25 -8.20 0.97
C ALA A 26 -0.25 -9.66 1.04
N GLY A 27 0.56 -10.60 0.52
CA GLY A 27 0.25 -12.03 0.44
C GLY A 27 -0.70 -12.45 -0.69
N GLY A 28 -1.14 -11.52 -1.55
CA GLY A 28 -2.03 -11.77 -2.68
C GLY A 28 -1.50 -11.24 -4.01
N SER A 29 -2.31 -11.35 -5.07
CA SER A 29 -1.92 -10.95 -6.43
C SER A 29 -2.86 -9.90 -7.01
N TRP A 30 -2.28 -8.96 -7.75
CA TRP A 30 -2.95 -7.75 -8.23
C TRP A 30 -2.49 -7.39 -9.64
N HIS A 31 -3.35 -6.75 -10.44
CA HIS A 31 -2.94 -6.22 -11.76
C HIS A 31 -2.13 -4.95 -11.62
N LYS A 32 -1.00 -4.86 -12.35
CA LYS A 32 -0.19 -3.63 -12.53
C LYS A 32 -1.03 -2.43 -12.97
N ARG A 33 -2.03 -2.65 -13.82
CA ARG A 33 -2.85 -1.57 -14.39
C ARG A 33 -4.26 -1.58 -13.80
N GLY A 34 -4.65 -0.46 -13.20
CA GLY A 34 -6.04 -0.17 -12.78
C GLY A 34 -6.54 -0.89 -11.51
N CYS A 35 -6.00 -2.05 -11.13
CA CYS A 35 -6.41 -2.76 -9.90
C CYS A 35 -5.53 -2.41 -8.70
N PHE A 36 -4.25 -2.16 -8.93
CA PHE A 36 -3.33 -1.78 -7.88
C PHE A 36 -3.58 -0.33 -7.44
N THR A 37 -4.39 -0.17 -6.41
CA THR A 37 -4.88 1.14 -5.95
C THR A 37 -4.82 1.21 -4.44
N CYS A 38 -4.43 2.38 -3.92
CA CYS A 38 -4.34 2.62 -2.49
C CYS A 38 -5.69 2.43 -1.79
N LYS A 39 -5.74 1.74 -0.65
CA LYS A 39 -6.99 1.61 0.13
C LYS A 39 -7.50 2.96 0.65
N GLU A 40 -6.59 3.86 0.99
CA GLU A 40 -6.93 5.14 1.62
C GLU A 40 -7.34 6.23 0.63
N CYS A 41 -6.53 6.45 -0.41
CA CYS A 41 -6.80 7.52 -1.38
C CYS A 41 -7.31 7.02 -2.74
N ASN A 42 -7.44 5.70 -2.91
CA ASN A 42 -7.85 5.03 -4.17
C ASN A 42 -7.04 5.43 -5.41
N LYS A 43 -5.88 6.07 -5.24
CA LYS A 43 -4.92 6.39 -6.30
C LYS A 43 -4.31 5.11 -6.85
N SER A 44 -4.16 5.04 -8.18
CA SER A 44 -3.41 3.99 -8.87
C SER A 44 -1.95 4.00 -8.46
N LEU A 45 -1.41 2.82 -8.14
CA LEU A 45 -0.05 2.61 -7.69
C LEU A 45 0.69 1.71 -8.65
N ASP A 46 2.00 1.79 -8.58
CA ASP A 46 2.91 0.94 -9.34
C ASP A 46 3.55 -0.08 -8.41
N ALA A 47 3.97 -1.22 -8.96
CA ALA A 47 4.68 -2.27 -8.23
C ALA A 47 5.90 -1.76 -7.45
N ASN A 48 6.47 -0.62 -7.86
CA ASN A 48 7.67 -0.04 -7.26
C ASN A 48 7.37 1.04 -6.19
N THR A 49 6.15 1.58 -6.14
CA THR A 49 5.76 2.74 -5.31
C THR A 49 4.66 2.44 -4.29
N VAL A 50 4.33 1.15 -4.13
CA VAL A 50 3.39 0.64 -3.13
C VAL A 50 4.08 0.33 -1.80
N ALA A 51 3.31 0.39 -0.73
CA ALA A 51 3.63 -0.15 0.57
C ALA A 51 2.55 -1.16 0.96
N GLU A 52 2.96 -2.38 1.26
CA GLU A 52 2.10 -3.42 1.79
C GLU A 52 2.13 -3.37 3.31
N LYS A 53 0.97 -3.58 3.93
CA LYS A 53 0.86 -3.78 5.37
C LYS A 53 0.17 -5.09 5.66
N MET A 54 0.86 -5.95 6.40
CA MET A 54 0.32 -7.20 6.88
C MET A 54 -0.73 -6.91 7.96
N SER A 55 -1.85 -7.62 7.92
CA SER A 55 -2.84 -7.56 8.99
C SER A 55 -2.34 -8.40 10.17
N GLU A 56 -2.37 -7.84 11.38
CA GLU A 56 -1.99 -8.56 12.61
C GLU A 56 -2.92 -9.75 12.92
N ASP A 57 -4.14 -9.74 12.37
CA ASP A 57 -5.15 -10.80 12.52
C ASP A 57 -4.89 -12.04 11.62
N GLY A 58 -3.73 -12.11 10.95
CA GLY A 58 -3.39 -13.21 10.04
C GLY A 58 -4.22 -13.23 8.74
N GLY A 59 -4.97 -12.16 8.47
CA GLY A 59 -5.76 -11.98 7.25
C GLY A 59 -4.96 -11.44 6.06
N CYS A 60 -5.66 -11.21 4.94
CA CYS A 60 -5.08 -10.55 3.78
C CYS A 60 -4.62 -9.14 4.15
N GLY A 61 -3.34 -8.84 3.90
CA GLY A 61 -2.82 -7.50 4.16
C GLY A 61 -3.41 -6.46 3.20
N GLU A 62 -3.23 -5.20 3.55
CA GLU A 62 -3.77 -4.08 2.80
C GLU A 62 -2.65 -3.35 2.03
N ILE A 63 -2.98 -2.72 0.90
CA ILE A 63 -2.02 -1.99 0.07
C ILE A 63 -2.24 -0.47 0.13
N TYR A 64 -1.14 0.27 0.29
CA TYR A 64 -1.10 1.72 0.45
C TYR A 64 -0.09 2.34 -0.50
N CYS A 65 -0.26 3.63 -0.81
CA CYS A 65 0.74 4.37 -1.54
C CYS A 65 1.87 4.84 -0.62
N LYS A 66 3.10 5.02 -1.11
CA LYS A 66 4.22 5.58 -0.32
C LYS A 66 3.83 6.87 0.44
N SER A 67 3.01 7.74 -0.17
CA SER A 67 2.51 8.96 0.49
C SER A 67 1.59 8.68 1.66
N CYS A 68 0.54 7.86 1.49
CA CYS A 68 -0.41 7.53 2.56
C CYS A 68 0.28 6.67 3.63
N TYR A 69 1.11 5.73 3.22
CA TYR A 69 1.85 4.87 4.13
C TYR A 69 2.81 5.68 4.99
N GLY A 70 3.61 6.58 4.39
CA GLY A 70 4.48 7.48 5.14
C GLY A 70 3.72 8.49 6.01
N LYS A 71 2.56 8.96 5.57
CA LYS A 71 1.72 9.89 6.37
C LYS A 71 1.07 9.23 7.59
N ASN A 72 0.61 7.98 7.46
CA ASN A 72 -0.10 7.28 8.54
C ASN A 72 0.83 6.41 9.40
N TYR A 73 1.78 5.73 8.76
CA TYR A 73 2.70 4.75 9.38
C TYR A 73 4.16 5.16 9.35
N GLY A 74 4.54 6.23 8.64
CA GLY A 74 5.90 6.75 8.69
C GLY A 74 6.23 7.28 10.09
N PRO A 75 7.52 7.36 10.46
CA PRO A 75 7.92 7.92 11.73
C PRO A 75 7.37 9.35 11.82
N LYS A 76 6.49 9.58 12.80
CA LYS A 76 5.84 10.86 13.09
C LYS A 76 6.80 11.97 13.54
N GLY A 77 8.10 11.86 13.23
CA GLY A 77 9.14 12.75 13.70
C GLY A 77 10.35 12.75 12.77
N TYR A 78 10.31 13.58 11.72
CA TYR A 78 11.43 14.49 11.45
C TYR A 78 10.91 15.67 10.61
N GLY A 79 10.36 16.64 11.33
CA GLY A 79 9.76 17.84 10.79
C GLY A 79 9.33 18.79 11.89
N TYR A 80 10.09 18.85 13.00
CA TYR A 80 10.17 20.09 13.75
C TYR A 80 10.91 21.10 12.85
N GLY A 81 10.19 21.65 11.87
CA GLY A 81 10.42 23.04 11.52
C GLY A 81 10.03 23.83 12.76
N GLY A 82 11.01 24.12 13.62
CA GLY A 82 10.88 25.07 14.71
C GLY A 82 10.51 26.44 14.14
N GLY A 83 9.22 26.64 13.91
CA GLY A 83 8.63 27.87 13.41
C GLY A 83 7.45 28.28 14.28
N ALA A 84 7.61 28.17 15.60
CA ALA A 84 6.66 28.72 16.56
C ALA A 84 7.46 29.17 17.79
N GLY A 85 7.59 30.49 17.97
CA GLY A 85 8.12 31.06 19.21
C GLY A 85 9.01 32.29 19.04
N ALA A 86 8.46 33.40 18.59
CA ALA A 86 8.90 34.72 19.03
C ALA A 86 7.73 35.72 18.91
N LEU A 87 6.67 35.43 19.65
CA LEU A 87 5.73 36.45 20.11
C LEU A 87 6.06 36.70 21.59
N THR A 88 6.35 37.96 21.91
CA THR A 88 6.50 38.62 23.22
C THR A 88 7.89 39.21 23.47
N GLY A 89 7.92 40.54 23.60
CA GLY A 89 9.11 41.29 23.97
C GLY A 89 8.89 42.79 23.81
N LYS A 90 8.00 43.33 24.64
CA LYS A 90 7.88 44.72 25.16
C LYS A 90 8.48 45.86 24.33
#